data_AF-A0A358AWV4-F1
#
_entry.id   AF-A0A358AWV4-F1
#
_cell.length_a   1.000
_cell.length_b   1.000
_cell.length_c   1.000
_cell.angle_alpha   90.00
_cell.angle_beta   90.00
_cell.angle_gamma   90.00
#
_symmetry.space_group_name_H-M   'P 1'
#
loop_
_entity.id
_entity.type
_entity.pdbx_description
1 polymer ?
#
loop_
_entity_poly.entity_id
_entity_poly.type
_entity_poly.pdbx_seq_one_letter_code
_entity_poly.pdbx_strand_id
1 'polypeptide(L)'
;MVAGVLAALRRVHLVVAALALCIMVCEPQVRRYGDRIQVVLPMVAWACAAAEGRGKELALRFAGVFVAAHASKRLLGDAPMNLRPGGGDHGFPSAHTAAAAFGASALVHDCIAGHPVARALVVISAAFVGGSRIEVGAHDLWQVLAGGFLGWGGDRVLRADSPLRRRIAASLTQAGRRARRGLRRMGRMASRGLATAFGRRRGLALPLLLLAVLVLPAQPLRAEQVLSIYSGAQGAADSRIEDSLGSFITGWEGHSLKSPPYYGLRLTRWRPDGIGYGFEINHAKVYSDDPASHGYDRLEFTDGLNIVTVNLWKRWPALRSGLVPYVGAGLGVAVPHVDIQPAGEAHTFGYQLTGPAAQIVAGASYPLAGNWSLFGEVKGTWSRHRVDLDSGGVLRTEITTHAVNFGLNWQF
;
A
#
# COMPACT_ATOMS: atom_id res chain seq x y z
N MET A 1 -10.23 -13.01 -26.76
CA MET A 1 -10.57 -12.66 -25.36
C MET A 1 -9.95 -13.63 -24.34
N VAL A 2 -10.09 -14.96 -24.51
CA VAL A 2 -9.53 -15.98 -23.60
C VAL A 2 -8.01 -15.86 -23.42
N ALA A 3 -7.22 -15.69 -24.48
CA ALA A 3 -5.78 -15.48 -24.36
C ALA A 3 -5.40 -14.20 -23.60
N GLY A 4 -6.20 -13.13 -23.75
CA GLY A 4 -6.01 -11.86 -23.02
C GLY A 4 -6.40 -11.96 -21.55
N VAL A 5 -7.47 -12.71 -21.24
CA VAL A 5 -7.90 -13.00 -19.86
C VAL A 5 -6.90 -13.94 -19.18
N LEU A 6 -6.40 -14.97 -19.86
CA LEU A 6 -5.34 -15.85 -19.35
C LEU A 6 -4.03 -15.08 -19.14
N ALA A 7 -3.68 -14.15 -20.03
CA ALA A 7 -2.54 -13.27 -19.84
C ALA A 7 -2.74 -12.30 -18.66
N ALA A 8 -3.94 -11.73 -18.49
CA ALA A 8 -4.28 -10.85 -17.37
C ALA A 8 -4.29 -11.59 -16.02
N LEU A 9 -4.90 -12.79 -15.97
CA LEU A 9 -4.86 -13.66 -14.80
C LEU A 9 -3.44 -14.07 -14.47
N ARG A 10 -2.63 -14.46 -15.47
CA ARG A 10 -1.21 -14.76 -15.29
C ARG A 10 -0.44 -13.56 -14.73
N ARG A 11 -0.74 -12.33 -15.17
CA ARG A 11 -0.14 -11.10 -14.62
C ARG A 11 -0.55 -10.86 -13.17
N VAL A 12 -1.82 -11.04 -12.82
CA VAL A 12 -2.30 -10.93 -11.43
C VAL A 12 -1.61 -11.97 -10.55
N HIS A 13 -1.57 -13.24 -10.98
CA HIS A 13 -0.90 -14.30 -10.24
C HIS A 13 0.59 -14.01 -10.07
N LEU A 14 1.27 -13.48 -11.08
CA LEU A 14 2.67 -13.06 -10.97
C LEU A 14 2.86 -11.92 -9.95
N VAL A 15 1.99 -10.90 -9.97
CA VAL A 15 2.05 -9.79 -8.99
C VAL A 15 1.81 -10.30 -7.58
N VAL A 16 0.77 -11.10 -7.36
CA VAL A 16 0.43 -11.65 -6.05
C VAL A 16 1.50 -12.64 -5.57
N ALA A 17 2.01 -13.51 -6.45
CA ALA A 17 3.08 -14.45 -6.10
C ALA A 17 4.38 -13.73 -5.76
N ALA A 18 4.73 -12.65 -6.48
CA ALA A 18 5.91 -11.85 -6.18
C ALA A 18 5.79 -11.19 -4.80
N LEU A 19 4.63 -10.61 -4.49
CA LEU A 19 4.37 -10.02 -3.17
C LEU A 19 4.37 -11.09 -2.05
N ALA A 20 3.72 -12.23 -2.28
CA ALA A 20 3.70 -13.34 -1.33
C ALA A 20 5.10 -13.91 -1.08
N LEU A 21 5.90 -14.12 -2.13
CA LEU A 21 7.29 -14.58 -2.01
C LEU A 21 8.15 -13.59 -1.21
N CYS A 22 7.92 -12.29 -1.38
CA CYS A 22 8.63 -11.28 -0.59
C CYS A 22 8.32 -11.39 0.89
N ILE A 23 7.07 -11.70 1.24
CA ILE A 23 6.66 -11.91 2.62
C ILE A 23 7.26 -13.21 3.17
N MET A 24 7.20 -14.31 2.39
CA MET A 24 7.66 -15.63 2.83
C MET A 24 9.18 -15.74 3.03
N VAL A 25 9.98 -15.01 2.24
CA VAL A 25 11.46 -15.13 2.25
C VAL A 25 12.10 -14.04 3.12
N CYS A 26 11.33 -13.15 3.72
CA CYS A 26 11.86 -12.05 4.52
C CYS A 26 11.73 -12.37 6.01
N GLU A 27 12.78 -12.05 6.76
CA GLU A 27 12.71 -12.03 8.22
C GLU A 27 11.56 -11.13 8.66
N PRO A 28 10.80 -11.51 9.72
CA PRO A 28 9.52 -10.91 10.07
C PRO A 28 9.62 -9.54 10.76
N GLN A 29 10.43 -8.64 10.19
CA GLN A 29 10.63 -7.26 10.64
C GLN A 29 10.02 -6.29 9.63
N VAL A 30 9.18 -5.35 10.10
CA VAL A 30 8.48 -4.40 9.21
C VAL A 30 9.40 -3.54 8.38
N ARG A 31 10.56 -3.13 8.91
CA ARG A 31 11.58 -2.43 8.14
C ARG A 31 11.99 -3.20 6.89
N ARG A 32 12.24 -4.51 7.03
CA ARG A 32 12.74 -5.38 5.96
C ARG A 32 11.66 -5.70 4.94
N TYR A 33 10.41 -5.88 5.38
CA TYR A 33 9.28 -5.99 4.46
C TYR A 33 9.12 -4.71 3.61
N GLY A 34 9.18 -3.54 4.24
CA GLY A 34 9.14 -2.26 3.54
C GLY A 34 10.26 -2.11 2.52
N ASP A 35 11.49 -2.46 2.91
CA ASP A 35 12.69 -2.39 2.07
C ASP A 35 12.63 -3.30 0.83
N ARG A 36 11.95 -4.45 0.93
CA ARG A 36 11.75 -5.36 -0.20
C ARG A 36 10.59 -4.95 -1.08
N ILE A 37 9.44 -4.58 -0.50
CA ILE A 37 8.24 -4.22 -1.25
C ILE A 37 8.50 -2.99 -2.13
N GLN A 38 9.27 -2.00 -1.64
CA GLN A 38 9.63 -0.82 -2.44
C GLN A 38 10.39 -1.15 -3.74
N VAL A 39 11.10 -2.28 -3.81
CA VAL A 39 11.87 -2.73 -4.97
C VAL A 39 11.00 -3.62 -5.86
N VAL A 40 10.20 -4.49 -5.25
CA VAL A 40 9.40 -5.49 -5.94
C VAL A 40 8.29 -4.85 -6.77
N LEU A 41 7.61 -3.84 -6.22
CA LEU A 41 6.55 -3.13 -6.94
C LEU A 41 7.04 -2.54 -8.28
N PRO A 42 8.09 -1.70 -8.33
CA PRO A 42 8.59 -1.16 -9.59
C PRO A 42 9.24 -2.23 -10.50
N MET A 43 9.86 -3.27 -9.94
CA MET A 43 10.40 -4.37 -10.75
C MET A 43 9.31 -5.16 -11.48
N VAL A 44 8.23 -5.52 -10.78
CA VAL A 44 7.10 -6.24 -11.37
C VAL A 44 6.37 -5.35 -12.37
N ALA A 45 6.24 -4.04 -12.07
CA ALA A 45 5.71 -3.07 -13.03
C ALA A 45 6.55 -3.03 -14.32
N TRP A 46 7.88 -3.01 -14.19
CA TRP A 46 8.79 -3.01 -15.32
C TRP A 46 8.73 -4.31 -16.12
N ALA A 47 8.71 -5.47 -15.47
CA ALA A 47 8.55 -6.75 -16.14
C ALA A 47 7.25 -6.79 -16.96
N CYS A 48 6.15 -6.29 -16.40
CA CYS A 48 4.87 -6.21 -17.10
C CYS A 48 4.92 -5.25 -18.29
N ALA A 49 5.51 -4.05 -18.13
CA ALA A 49 5.67 -3.09 -19.21
C ALA A 49 6.64 -3.58 -20.30
N ALA A 50 7.70 -4.30 -19.93
CA ALA A 50 8.69 -4.86 -20.85
C ALA A 50 8.05 -5.93 -21.75
N ALA A 51 7.18 -6.77 -21.20
CA ALA A 51 6.40 -7.75 -21.98
C ALA A 51 5.50 -7.11 -23.05
N GLU A 52 5.20 -5.81 -22.93
CA GLU A 52 4.41 -5.03 -23.90
C GLU A 52 5.25 -4.06 -24.73
N GLY A 53 6.59 -4.15 -24.68
CA GLY A 53 7.49 -3.25 -25.40
C GLY A 53 7.60 -1.84 -24.81
N ARG A 54 6.97 -1.57 -23.66
CA ARG A 54 6.97 -0.26 -22.96
C ARG A 54 8.01 -0.17 -21.82
N GLY A 55 8.79 -1.22 -21.58
CA GLY A 55 9.73 -1.30 -20.46
C GLY A 55 10.78 -0.17 -20.43
N LYS A 56 11.30 0.24 -21.59
CA LYS A 56 12.26 1.36 -21.70
C LYS A 56 11.65 2.68 -21.24
N GLU A 57 10.40 2.96 -21.62
CA GLU A 57 9.71 4.20 -21.23
C GLU A 57 9.43 4.22 -19.72
N LEU A 58 8.99 3.09 -19.15
CA LEU A 58 8.78 3.01 -17.70
C LEU A 58 10.09 3.17 -16.92
N ALA A 59 11.17 2.51 -17.36
CA ALA A 59 12.49 2.62 -16.73
C ALA A 59 13.03 4.05 -16.75
N LEU A 60 12.86 4.78 -17.87
CA LEU A 60 13.27 6.19 -17.96
C LEU A 60 12.48 7.11 -17.02
N ARG A 61 11.17 6.88 -16.88
CA ARG A 61 10.33 7.63 -15.94
C ARG A 61 10.73 7.34 -14.49
N PHE A 62 10.97 6.06 -14.17
CA PHE A 62 11.46 5.66 -12.84
C PHE A 62 12.82 6.28 -12.52
N ALA A 63 13.75 6.28 -13.47
CA ALA A 63 15.05 6.94 -13.33
C ALA A 63 14.88 8.44 -13.05
N GLY A 64 13.91 9.11 -13.70
CA GLY A 64 13.57 10.50 -13.42
C GLY A 64 13.09 10.72 -11.97
N VAL A 65 12.19 9.86 -11.47
CA VAL A 65 11.74 9.89 -10.07
C VAL A 65 12.89 9.65 -9.10
N PHE A 66 13.73 8.65 -9.38
CA PHE A 66 14.89 8.31 -8.57
C PHE A 66 15.88 9.47 -8.47
N VAL A 67 16.23 10.06 -9.62
CA VAL A 67 17.12 11.23 -9.68
C VAL A 67 16.50 12.41 -8.94
N ALA A 68 15.21 12.70 -9.14
CA ALA A 68 14.54 13.78 -8.45
C ALA A 68 14.59 13.59 -6.93
N ALA A 69 14.24 12.41 -6.42
CA ALA A 69 14.24 12.12 -5.00
C ALA A 69 15.65 12.27 -4.38
N HIS A 70 16.68 11.72 -5.01
CA HIS A 70 18.05 11.77 -4.47
C HIS A 70 18.70 13.15 -4.64
N ALA A 71 18.40 13.86 -5.74
CA ALA A 71 18.88 15.21 -5.95
C ALA A 71 18.26 16.17 -4.93
N SER A 72 16.96 16.09 -4.68
CA SER A 72 16.30 16.91 -3.64
C SER A 72 16.95 16.72 -2.28
N LYS A 73 17.18 15.46 -1.87
CA LYS A 73 17.84 15.16 -0.59
C LYS A 73 19.22 15.80 -0.46
N ARG A 74 20.02 15.77 -1.53
CA ARG A 74 21.37 16.38 -1.54
C ARG A 74 21.33 17.91 -1.58
N LEU A 75 20.41 18.46 -2.37
CA LEU A 75 20.30 19.92 -2.56
C LEU A 75 19.72 20.63 -1.34
N LEU A 76 18.90 19.94 -0.54
CA LEU A 76 18.28 20.51 0.64
C LEU A 76 19.24 20.59 1.85
N GLY A 77 20.36 19.86 1.85
CA GLY A 77 21.34 19.90 2.95
C GLY A 77 20.68 19.77 4.33
N ASP A 78 21.02 20.69 5.23
CA ASP A 78 20.52 20.72 6.62
C ASP A 78 19.16 21.43 6.77
N ALA A 79 18.43 21.66 5.68
CA ALA A 79 17.11 22.27 5.75
C ALA A 79 16.20 21.47 6.70
N PRO A 80 15.38 22.12 7.56
CA PRO A 80 14.55 21.42 8.55
C PRO A 80 13.69 20.30 7.98
N MET A 81 13.13 20.52 6.78
CA MET A 81 12.30 19.51 6.09
C MET A 81 13.08 18.26 5.67
N ASN A 82 14.41 18.34 5.55
CA ASN A 82 15.30 17.27 5.13
C ASN A 82 15.92 16.51 6.32
N LEU A 83 15.61 16.89 7.55
CA LEU A 83 16.01 16.16 8.76
C LEU A 83 15.08 14.98 9.01
N ARG A 84 15.63 13.86 9.49
CA ARG A 84 14.84 12.66 9.80
C ARG A 84 14.39 12.65 11.26
N PRO A 85 13.19 12.16 11.57
CA PRO A 85 12.71 12.06 12.96
C PRO A 85 13.62 11.24 13.89
N GLY A 86 14.18 10.12 13.41
CA GLY A 86 15.07 9.24 14.16
C GLY A 86 16.55 9.66 14.13
N GLY A 87 16.85 10.86 13.64
CA GLY A 87 18.22 11.38 13.50
C GLY A 87 18.81 11.22 12.09
N GLY A 88 19.69 12.15 11.74
CA GLY A 88 20.32 12.25 10.42
C GLY A 88 19.56 13.15 9.43
N ASP A 89 20.14 13.31 8.24
CA ASP A 89 19.69 14.20 7.18
C ASP A 89 19.17 13.39 5.95
N HIS A 90 18.97 14.04 4.80
CA HIS A 90 18.46 13.40 3.58
C HIS A 90 17.08 12.73 3.74
N GLY A 91 16.19 13.34 4.52
CA GLY A 91 14.81 12.90 4.77
C GLY A 91 13.84 13.23 3.62
N PHE A 92 14.06 14.29 2.84
CA PHE A 92 13.02 14.78 1.91
C PHE A 92 13.37 14.65 0.42
N PRO A 93 12.46 14.08 -0.40
CA PRO A 93 11.29 13.27 -0.04
C PRO A 93 11.67 11.81 0.25
N SER A 94 10.75 11.02 0.80
CA SER A 94 10.99 9.58 1.00
C SER A 94 11.18 8.84 -0.34
N ALA A 95 12.44 8.50 -0.66
CA ALA A 95 12.77 7.76 -1.89
C ALA A 95 12.15 6.34 -1.91
N HIS A 96 12.01 5.72 -0.73
CA HIS A 96 11.38 4.41 -0.59
C HIS A 96 9.91 4.49 -0.99
N THR A 97 9.20 5.47 -0.44
CA THR A 97 7.79 5.70 -0.76
C THR A 97 7.60 6.13 -2.22
N ALA A 98 8.50 6.95 -2.76
CA ALA A 98 8.47 7.33 -4.17
C ALA A 98 8.61 6.12 -5.11
N ALA A 99 9.53 5.21 -4.81
CA ALA A 99 9.71 4.01 -5.61
C ALA A 99 8.49 3.07 -5.55
N ALA A 100 7.97 2.84 -4.35
CA ALA A 100 6.78 2.02 -4.14
C ALA A 100 5.53 2.60 -4.81
N ALA A 101 5.28 3.91 -4.64
CA ALA A 101 4.15 4.61 -5.26
C ALA A 101 4.25 4.61 -6.78
N PHE A 102 5.44 4.79 -7.36
CA PHE A 102 5.66 4.68 -8.80
C PHE A 102 5.30 3.27 -9.31
N GLY A 103 5.83 2.23 -8.67
CA GLY A 103 5.57 0.83 -9.05
C GLY A 103 4.09 0.46 -8.93
N ALA A 104 3.46 0.85 -7.82
CA ALA A 104 2.04 0.61 -7.59
C ALA A 104 1.17 1.34 -8.61
N SER A 105 1.45 2.63 -8.88
CA SER A 105 0.76 3.42 -9.90
C SER A 105 0.86 2.73 -11.27
N ALA A 106 2.03 2.23 -11.66
CA ALA A 106 2.21 1.55 -12.94
C ALA A 106 1.43 0.23 -13.02
N LEU A 107 1.48 -0.58 -11.96
CA LEU A 107 0.74 -1.84 -11.89
C LEU A 107 -0.78 -1.62 -11.93
N VAL A 108 -1.29 -0.75 -11.06
CA VAL A 108 -2.71 -0.49 -10.88
C VAL A 108 -3.38 0.00 -12.15
N HIS A 109 -2.69 0.82 -12.94
CA HIS A 109 -3.25 1.43 -14.14
C HIS A 109 -2.96 0.69 -15.44
N ASP A 110 -1.88 -0.10 -15.50
CA ASP A 110 -1.49 -0.80 -16.73
C ASP A 110 -1.61 -2.32 -16.60
N CYS A 111 -0.99 -2.91 -15.60
CA CYS A 111 -0.80 -4.36 -15.54
C CYS A 111 -2.03 -5.12 -15.04
N ILE A 112 -2.73 -4.53 -14.06
CA ILE A 112 -3.83 -5.17 -13.32
C ILE A 112 -5.08 -4.28 -13.27
N ALA A 113 -5.25 -3.36 -14.24
CA ALA A 113 -6.32 -2.38 -14.28
C ALA A 113 -7.74 -2.98 -14.13
N GLY A 114 -7.96 -4.17 -14.69
CA GLY A 114 -9.23 -4.89 -14.64
C GLY A 114 -9.49 -5.69 -13.35
N HIS A 115 -8.58 -5.69 -12.38
CA HIS A 115 -8.66 -6.53 -11.19
C HIS A 115 -8.69 -5.69 -9.90
N PRO A 116 -9.87 -5.31 -9.39
CA PRO A 116 -9.99 -4.38 -8.27
C PRO A 116 -9.32 -4.88 -6.98
N VAL A 117 -9.39 -6.19 -6.71
CA VAL A 117 -8.74 -6.80 -5.55
C VAL A 117 -7.22 -6.71 -5.64
N ALA A 118 -6.63 -7.09 -6.79
CA ALA A 118 -5.19 -7.00 -7.00
C ALA A 118 -4.70 -5.54 -6.91
N ARG A 119 -5.51 -4.59 -7.41
CA ARG A 119 -5.22 -3.16 -7.31
C ARG A 119 -5.19 -2.70 -5.86
N ALA A 120 -6.19 -3.09 -5.07
CA ALA A 120 -6.22 -2.78 -3.64
C ALA A 120 -5.00 -3.34 -2.91
N LEU A 121 -4.65 -4.60 -3.15
CA LEU A 121 -3.46 -5.23 -2.56
C LEU A 121 -2.18 -4.44 -2.87
N VAL A 122 -1.97 -4.07 -4.14
CA VAL A 122 -0.79 -3.29 -4.56
C VAL A 122 -0.75 -1.90 -3.92
N VAL A 123 -1.88 -1.21 -3.82
CA VAL A 123 -1.97 0.11 -3.16
C VAL A 123 -1.66 -0.02 -1.67
N ILE A 124 -2.23 -1.02 -0.99
CA ILE A 124 -1.96 -1.30 0.43
C ILE A 124 -0.48 -1.62 0.63
N SER A 125 0.13 -2.43 -0.24
CA SER A 125 1.57 -2.74 -0.17
C SER A 125 2.44 -1.48 -0.32
N ALA A 126 2.07 -0.54 -1.21
CA ALA A 126 2.80 0.72 -1.34
C ALA A 126 2.60 1.64 -0.12
N ALA A 127 1.39 1.70 0.44
CA ALA A 127 1.11 2.43 1.67
C ALA A 127 1.92 1.86 2.86
N PHE A 128 2.02 0.53 2.94
CA PHE A 128 2.82 -0.17 3.94
C PHE A 128 4.32 0.22 3.87
N VAL A 129 4.88 0.41 2.67
CA VAL A 129 6.26 0.93 2.54
C VAL A 129 6.38 2.30 3.21
N GLY A 130 5.45 3.21 2.94
CA GLY A 130 5.43 4.53 3.57
C GLY A 130 5.29 4.46 5.09
N GLY A 131 4.32 3.68 5.59
CA GLY A 131 4.15 3.43 7.02
C GLY A 131 5.41 2.89 7.68
N SER A 132 6.07 1.90 7.07
CA SER A 132 7.32 1.32 7.58
C SER A 132 8.47 2.34 7.69
N ARG A 133 8.42 3.45 6.95
CA ARG A 133 9.44 4.52 7.03
C ARG A 133 9.19 5.51 8.15
N ILE A 134 7.91 5.76 8.44
CA ILE A 134 7.49 6.58 9.60
C ILE A 134 7.88 5.86 10.87
N GLU A 135 7.51 4.58 10.92
CA GLU A 135 7.78 3.68 12.02
C GLU A 135 9.24 3.67 12.50
N VAL A 136 10.17 3.46 11.57
CA VAL A 136 11.61 3.31 11.91
C VAL A 136 12.30 4.67 12.12
N GLY A 137 11.53 5.75 12.27
CA GLY A 137 12.03 7.12 12.37
C GLY A 137 12.78 7.61 11.13
N ALA A 138 12.72 6.90 10.01
CA ALA A 138 13.47 7.28 8.80
C ALA A 138 12.84 8.47 8.09
N HIS A 139 11.52 8.65 8.20
CA HIS A 139 10.79 9.73 7.55
C HIS A 139 9.60 10.21 8.37
N ASP A 140 9.25 11.49 8.32
CA ASP A 140 7.96 11.95 8.82
C ASP A 140 6.82 11.75 7.78
N LEU A 141 5.58 12.04 8.20
CA LEU A 141 4.41 11.94 7.33
C LEU A 141 4.54 12.80 6.07
N TRP A 142 5.07 14.01 6.16
CA TRP A 142 5.20 14.94 5.03
C TRP A 142 6.25 14.47 4.02
N GLN A 143 7.37 13.95 4.50
CA GLN A 143 8.41 13.33 3.67
C GLN A 143 7.87 12.10 2.94
N VAL A 144 7.06 11.28 3.61
CA VAL A 144 6.39 10.11 3.01
C VAL A 144 5.35 10.52 1.98
N LEU A 145 4.46 11.46 2.30
CA LEU A 145 3.46 11.98 1.36
C LEU A 145 4.12 12.61 0.13
N ALA A 146 5.15 13.45 0.32
CA ALA A 146 5.91 14.04 -0.78
C ALA A 146 6.57 12.97 -1.66
N GLY A 147 7.11 11.91 -1.05
CA GLY A 147 7.62 10.74 -1.78
C GLY A 147 6.52 10.07 -2.61
N GLY A 148 5.37 9.81 -2.00
CA GLY A 148 4.20 9.21 -2.67
C GLY A 148 3.74 10.04 -3.86
N PHE A 149 3.59 11.36 -3.70
CA PHE A 149 3.25 12.28 -4.78
C PHE A 149 4.30 12.32 -5.88
N LEU A 150 5.59 12.34 -5.54
CA LEU A 150 6.67 12.32 -6.53
C LEU A 150 6.64 11.02 -7.36
N GLY A 151 6.45 9.87 -6.71
CA GLY A 151 6.36 8.57 -7.37
C GLY A 151 5.15 8.44 -8.27
N TRP A 152 3.95 8.70 -7.73
CA TRP A 152 2.71 8.67 -8.50
C TRP A 152 2.72 9.68 -9.64
N GLY A 153 3.12 10.92 -9.36
CA GLY A 153 3.20 12.00 -10.33
C GLY A 153 4.23 11.72 -11.42
N GLY A 154 5.42 11.22 -11.07
CA GLY A 154 6.45 10.85 -12.04
C GLY A 154 6.01 9.74 -13.00
N ASP A 155 5.15 8.83 -12.55
CA ASP A 155 4.57 7.82 -13.43
C ASP A 155 3.44 8.40 -14.32
N ARG A 156 2.56 9.24 -13.77
CA ARG A 156 1.39 9.80 -14.49
C ARG A 156 1.73 10.98 -15.39
N VAL A 157 2.42 11.96 -14.86
CA VAL A 157 2.71 13.24 -15.54
C VAL A 157 3.75 13.06 -16.65
N LEU A 158 4.65 12.08 -16.55
CA LEU A 158 5.70 11.85 -17.54
C LEU A 158 5.36 10.80 -18.60
N ARG A 159 4.14 10.25 -18.64
CA ARG A 159 3.68 9.32 -19.69
C ARG A 159 3.76 9.92 -21.09
N ALA A 160 3.89 9.05 -22.10
CA ALA A 160 4.03 9.43 -23.50
C ALA A 160 3.00 10.46 -24.01
N ASP A 161 1.76 10.39 -23.53
CA ASP A 161 0.63 11.20 -24.02
C ASP A 161 0.44 12.54 -23.28
N SER A 162 1.28 12.84 -22.29
CA SER A 162 1.15 14.06 -21.47
C SER A 162 1.53 15.34 -22.27
N PRO A 163 0.71 16.41 -22.17
CA PRO A 163 1.04 17.72 -22.79
C PRO A 163 2.37 18.30 -22.30
N LEU A 164 2.71 18.06 -21.03
CA LEU A 164 3.94 18.55 -20.40
C LEU A 164 5.19 17.86 -20.98
N ARG A 165 5.18 16.54 -21.17
CA ARG A 165 6.29 15.82 -21.83
C ARG A 165 6.50 16.33 -23.26
N ARG A 166 5.44 16.60 -24.03
CA ARG A 166 5.55 17.17 -25.38
C ARG A 166 6.27 18.53 -25.36
N ARG A 167 5.97 19.38 -24.37
CA ARG A 167 6.66 20.68 -24.17
C ARG A 167 8.12 20.49 -23.79
N ILE A 168 8.43 19.66 -22.79
CA ILE A 168 9.82 19.37 -22.36
C ILE A 168 10.64 18.77 -23.51
N ALA A 169 10.07 17.79 -24.22
CA ALA A 169 10.71 17.17 -25.37
C ALA A 169 10.94 18.20 -26.49
N ALA A 170 9.98 19.08 -26.78
CA ALA A 170 10.15 20.16 -27.76
C ALA A 170 11.28 21.12 -27.35
N SER A 171 11.34 21.53 -26.09
CA SER A 171 12.39 22.41 -25.54
C SER A 171 13.78 21.75 -25.59
N LEU A 172 13.91 20.48 -25.18
CA LEU A 172 15.16 19.72 -25.27
C LEU A 172 15.58 19.48 -26.72
N THR A 173 14.63 19.20 -27.62
CA THR A 173 14.90 19.05 -29.05
C THR A 173 15.36 20.38 -29.65
N GLN A 174 14.79 21.50 -29.21
CA GLN A 174 15.18 22.84 -29.65
C GLN A 174 16.57 23.22 -29.11
N ALA A 175 16.86 22.93 -27.85
CA ALA A 175 18.18 23.12 -27.24
C ALA A 175 19.24 22.24 -27.92
N GLY A 176 18.95 20.96 -28.14
CA GLY A 176 19.81 20.03 -28.88
C GLY A 176 20.02 20.44 -30.34
N ARG A 177 19.00 20.99 -31.01
CA ARG A 177 19.15 21.59 -32.35
C ARG A 177 20.03 22.84 -32.32
N ARG A 178 19.95 23.68 -31.29
CA ARG A 178 20.84 24.85 -31.10
C ARG A 178 22.29 24.42 -30.84
N ALA A 179 22.50 23.46 -29.94
CA ALA A 179 23.82 22.89 -29.66
C ALA A 179 24.44 22.22 -30.90
N ARG A 180 23.66 21.38 -31.62
CA ARG A 180 24.11 20.78 -32.90
C ARG A 180 24.36 21.83 -33.97
N ARG A 181 23.63 22.95 -34.02
CA ARG A 181 23.91 24.07 -34.93
C ARG A 181 25.20 24.81 -34.55
N GLY A 182 25.49 24.98 -33.27
CA GLY A 182 26.77 25.51 -32.76
C GLY A 182 27.95 24.61 -33.12
N LEU A 183 27.83 23.32 -32.80
CA LEU A 183 28.82 22.29 -33.16
C LEU A 183 29.01 22.15 -34.67
N ARG A 184 27.93 22.26 -35.47
CA ARG A 184 28.02 22.29 -36.94
C ARG A 184 28.63 23.59 -37.48
N ARG A 185 28.49 24.73 -36.80
CA ARG A 185 29.19 25.98 -37.17
C ARG A 185 30.69 25.86 -36.91
N MET A 186 31.09 25.27 -35.78
CA MET A 186 32.49 24.95 -35.48
C MET A 186 33.06 23.91 -36.45
N GLY A 187 32.32 22.84 -36.74
CA GLY A 187 32.73 21.80 -37.70
C GLY A 187 32.80 22.28 -39.16
N ARG A 188 31.94 23.22 -39.58
CA ARG A 188 31.96 23.79 -40.94
C ARG A 188 33.11 24.78 -41.18
N MET A 189 33.77 25.27 -40.14
CA MET A 189 35.06 25.98 -40.26
C MET A 189 36.21 25.00 -40.54
N ALA A 190 36.08 23.73 -40.15
CA ALA A 190 37.11 22.69 -40.28
C ALA A 190 36.92 21.76 -41.50
N SER A 191 35.80 21.87 -42.24
CA SER A 191 35.50 20.98 -43.36
C SER A 191 35.08 21.76 -44.61
N ARG A 192 35.98 22.62 -45.12
CA ARG A 192 36.04 22.96 -46.53
C ARG A 192 36.93 21.92 -47.22
N GLY A 193 36.32 20.87 -47.75
CA GLY A 193 37.01 19.84 -48.53
C GLY A 193 36.07 18.69 -48.88
N LEU A 194 35.74 18.60 -50.18
CA LEU A 194 35.21 17.43 -50.91
C LEU A 194 33.70 17.07 -50.84
N ALA A 195 32.97 17.61 -51.84
CA ALA A 195 32.19 16.91 -52.90
C ALA A 195 31.34 15.66 -52.52
N THR A 196 30.01 15.75 -52.47
CA THR A 196 28.97 15.45 -53.51
C THR A 196 28.75 13.96 -53.88
N ALA A 197 27.53 13.44 -53.65
CA ALA A 197 26.72 12.74 -54.66
C ALA A 197 25.30 12.32 -54.16
N PHE A 198 24.28 12.80 -54.89
CA PHE A 198 23.02 12.14 -55.30
C PHE A 198 21.85 11.75 -54.35
N GLY A 199 20.64 12.24 -54.73
CA GLY A 199 19.46 11.38 -54.95
C GLY A 199 18.21 11.50 -54.04
N ARG A 200 17.22 12.33 -54.44
CA ARG A 200 15.80 12.32 -53.94
C ARG A 200 15.00 11.16 -54.61
N ARG A 201 13.92 10.57 -54.07
CA ARG A 201 12.48 11.02 -54.01
C ARG A 201 11.62 9.87 -53.39
N ARG A 202 10.73 10.12 -52.42
CA ARG A 202 9.23 10.24 -52.42
C ARG A 202 8.38 9.02 -52.88
N GLY A 203 7.41 8.65 -52.04
CA GLY A 203 6.13 7.98 -52.36
C GLY A 203 5.70 7.01 -51.24
N LEU A 204 4.69 7.25 -50.39
CA LEU A 204 3.21 7.30 -50.53
C LEU A 204 2.49 5.97 -50.16
N ALA A 205 1.35 6.14 -49.46
CA ALA A 205 0.20 5.23 -49.29
C ALA A 205 0.13 4.23 -48.09
N LEU A 206 -0.78 4.56 -47.17
CA LEU A 206 -1.68 3.71 -46.34
C LEU A 206 -2.69 2.95 -47.27
N PRO A 207 -3.70 2.13 -46.85
CA PRO A 207 -4.11 1.48 -45.59
C PRO A 207 -4.59 0.00 -45.74
N LEU A 208 -5.27 -0.51 -44.69
CA LEU A 208 -6.27 -1.60 -44.53
C LEU A 208 -5.79 -2.86 -43.80
N LEU A 209 -6.27 -3.17 -42.58
CA LEU A 209 -7.61 -3.57 -42.11
C LEU A 209 -7.73 -5.10 -42.11
N LEU A 210 -7.82 -5.71 -40.92
CA LEU A 210 -8.65 -6.90 -40.77
C LEU A 210 -9.26 -7.00 -39.37
N LEU A 211 -10.59 -7.08 -39.44
CA LEU A 211 -11.59 -7.24 -38.41
C LEU A 211 -11.63 -8.72 -37.99
N ALA A 212 -11.71 -9.01 -36.70
CA ALA A 212 -12.24 -10.29 -36.21
C ALA A 212 -13.04 -10.03 -34.92
N VAL A 213 -14.35 -9.88 -35.12
CA VAL A 213 -15.39 -9.93 -34.10
C VAL A 213 -15.48 -11.37 -33.57
N LEU A 214 -15.41 -11.56 -32.25
CA LEU A 214 -15.84 -12.80 -31.59
C LEU A 214 -16.41 -12.46 -30.21
N VAL A 215 -17.74 -12.40 -30.20
CA VAL A 215 -18.76 -12.63 -29.16
C VAL A 215 -18.27 -12.72 -27.70
N LEU A 216 -18.80 -11.80 -26.89
CA LEU A 216 -18.77 -11.74 -25.43
C LEU A 216 -19.57 -12.90 -24.79
N PRO A 217 -19.24 -13.28 -23.55
CA PRO A 217 -20.22 -13.33 -22.49
C PRO A 217 -20.13 -12.02 -21.68
N ALA A 218 -21.27 -11.37 -21.50
CA ALA A 218 -21.41 -10.25 -20.59
C ALA A 218 -20.99 -10.69 -19.17
N GLN A 219 -20.07 -9.96 -18.54
CA GLN A 219 -19.98 -10.07 -17.09
C GLN A 219 -21.27 -9.48 -16.51
N PRO A 220 -21.92 -10.14 -15.54
CA PRO A 220 -23.07 -9.55 -14.88
C PRO A 220 -22.61 -8.29 -14.16
N LEU A 221 -22.96 -7.14 -14.75
CA LEU A 221 -23.23 -5.88 -14.07
C LEU A 221 -24.19 -6.23 -12.92
N ARG A 222 -23.75 -6.19 -11.64
CA ARG A 222 -24.55 -6.17 -10.37
C ARG A 222 -23.73 -6.43 -9.08
N ALA A 223 -22.40 -6.45 -9.12
CA ALA A 223 -21.61 -6.54 -7.88
C ALA A 223 -21.37 -5.14 -7.30
N GLU A 224 -21.93 -4.87 -6.13
CA GLU A 224 -21.79 -3.63 -5.39
C GLU A 224 -20.46 -3.61 -4.63
N GLN A 225 -19.69 -2.52 -4.72
CA GLN A 225 -18.48 -2.33 -3.93
C GLN A 225 -18.73 -1.27 -2.86
N VAL A 226 -18.28 -1.55 -1.64
CA VAL A 226 -18.47 -0.68 -0.48
C VAL A 226 -17.15 -0.49 0.24
N LEU A 227 -16.77 0.77 0.43
CA LEU A 227 -15.72 1.19 1.34
C LEU A 227 -16.36 1.57 2.68
N SER A 228 -15.93 0.95 3.77
CA SER A 228 -16.37 1.25 5.13
C SER A 228 -15.22 1.85 5.93
N ILE A 229 -15.48 2.96 6.63
CA ILE A 229 -14.61 3.48 7.69
C ILE A 229 -15.40 3.47 9.00
N TYR A 230 -14.75 3.08 10.09
CA TYR A 230 -15.39 3.07 11.40
C TYR A 230 -14.42 3.37 12.53
N SER A 231 -15.00 3.76 13.66
CA SER A 231 -14.35 3.86 14.97
C SER A 231 -15.36 3.43 16.03
N GLY A 232 -14.97 3.44 17.30
CA GLY A 232 -15.78 2.87 18.36
C GLY A 232 -15.08 2.83 19.71
N ALA A 233 -15.77 2.19 20.65
CA ALA A 233 -15.21 1.84 21.94
C ALA A 233 -14.73 0.39 21.89
N GLN A 234 -13.45 0.18 22.18
CA GLN A 234 -12.78 -1.12 22.17
C GLN A 234 -12.23 -1.45 23.55
N GLY A 235 -12.58 -2.63 24.05
CA GLY A 235 -11.99 -3.27 25.22
C GLY A 235 -11.21 -4.52 24.83
N ALA A 236 -10.62 -5.17 25.83
CA ALA A 236 -9.93 -6.43 25.69
C ALA A 236 -10.20 -7.30 26.93
N ALA A 237 -10.20 -8.61 26.74
CA ALA A 237 -10.24 -9.56 27.84
C ALA A 237 -8.82 -9.82 28.34
N ASP A 238 -8.68 -10.11 29.63
CA ASP A 238 -7.42 -10.49 30.25
C ASP A 238 -6.74 -11.62 29.46
N SER A 239 -5.42 -11.56 29.37
CA SER A 239 -4.64 -12.58 28.67
C SER A 239 -3.47 -13.07 29.49
N ARG A 240 -3.08 -14.33 29.24
CA ARG A 240 -1.83 -14.88 29.74
C ARG A 240 -0.66 -14.41 28.87
N ILE A 241 0.39 -13.94 29.53
CA ILE A 241 1.71 -13.71 28.96
C ILE A 241 2.60 -14.89 29.35
N GLU A 242 3.42 -15.36 28.42
CA GLU A 242 4.46 -16.37 28.63
C GLU A 242 5.76 -15.93 27.95
N ASP A 243 6.82 -15.75 28.73
CA ASP A 243 8.15 -15.39 28.24
C ASP A 243 9.28 -15.93 29.15
N SER A 244 10.48 -15.34 29.09
CA SER A 244 11.61 -15.71 29.93
C SER A 244 11.47 -15.29 31.40
N LEU A 245 10.62 -14.32 31.74
CA LEU A 245 10.36 -13.87 33.11
C LEU A 245 9.32 -14.77 33.81
N GLY A 246 8.48 -15.48 33.05
CA GLY A 246 7.59 -16.49 33.57
C GLY A 246 6.23 -16.50 32.87
N SER A 247 5.18 -16.90 33.61
CA SER A 247 3.80 -16.87 33.12
C SER A 247 2.91 -16.14 34.12
N PHE A 248 2.19 -15.14 33.63
CA PHE A 248 1.27 -14.31 34.42
C PHE A 248 0.06 -13.89 33.58
N ILE A 249 -0.97 -13.36 34.24
CA ILE A 249 -2.18 -12.83 33.61
C ILE A 249 -2.17 -11.32 33.82
N THR A 250 -2.40 -10.57 32.75
CA THR A 250 -2.57 -9.10 32.79
C THR A 250 -3.94 -8.72 32.29
N GLY A 251 -4.53 -7.69 32.89
CA GLY A 251 -5.65 -6.97 32.32
C GLY A 251 -5.17 -6.07 31.17
N TRP A 252 -6.12 -5.61 30.34
CA TRP A 252 -5.81 -4.76 29.19
C TRP A 252 -6.78 -3.59 29.08
N GLU A 253 -6.23 -2.39 28.96
CA GLU A 253 -6.99 -1.19 28.60
C GLU A 253 -6.88 -0.88 27.11
N GLY A 254 -7.99 -0.55 26.44
CA GLY A 254 -7.99 -0.26 25.00
C GLY A 254 -7.69 1.20 24.63
N HIS A 255 -7.91 2.15 25.55
CA HIS A 255 -7.68 3.58 25.35
C HIS A 255 -8.18 4.13 23.98
N SER A 256 -9.38 3.75 23.54
CA SER A 256 -9.84 3.87 22.14
C SER A 256 -9.85 5.28 21.55
N LEU A 257 -9.98 6.32 22.38
CA LEU A 257 -10.03 7.72 21.94
C LEU A 257 -8.67 8.45 22.04
N LYS A 258 -7.68 7.87 22.72
CA LYS A 258 -6.32 8.44 22.79
C LYS A 258 -5.59 8.17 21.48
N SER A 259 -4.77 9.11 21.02
CA SER A 259 -3.99 8.94 19.78
C SER A 259 -2.94 7.83 19.94
N PRO A 260 -2.75 6.96 18.91
CA PRO A 260 -3.60 6.82 17.73
C PRO A 260 -4.96 6.19 18.10
N PRO A 261 -6.09 6.68 17.57
CA PRO A 261 -7.41 6.19 17.97
C PRO A 261 -7.66 4.77 17.47
N TYR A 262 -8.62 4.06 18.08
CA TYR A 262 -9.17 2.83 17.53
C TYR A 262 -9.95 3.14 16.25
N TYR A 263 -9.67 2.41 15.16
CA TYR A 263 -10.41 2.55 13.90
C TYR A 263 -10.32 1.30 13.03
N GLY A 264 -11.10 1.26 11.95
CA GLY A 264 -10.83 0.34 10.88
C GLY A 264 -11.31 0.80 9.52
N LEU A 265 -10.75 0.14 8.51
CA LEU A 265 -11.03 0.35 7.11
C LEU A 265 -11.36 -1.00 6.48
N ARG A 266 -12.51 -1.11 5.82
CA ARG A 266 -12.99 -2.35 5.20
C ARG A 266 -13.42 -2.08 3.76
N LEU A 267 -13.00 -2.95 2.84
CA LEU A 267 -13.48 -2.96 1.46
C LEU A 267 -14.26 -4.25 1.23
N THR A 268 -15.55 -4.14 0.89
CA THR A 268 -16.44 -5.28 0.67
C THR A 268 -17.01 -5.26 -0.73
N ARG A 269 -17.02 -6.42 -1.39
CA ARG A 269 -17.77 -6.66 -2.62
C ARG A 269 -18.99 -7.52 -2.33
N TRP A 270 -20.16 -6.97 -2.57
CA TRP A 270 -21.45 -7.63 -2.37
C TRP A 270 -21.97 -8.25 -3.65
N ARG A 271 -22.52 -9.46 -3.51
CA ARG A 271 -23.31 -10.16 -4.51
C ARG A 271 -24.80 -9.87 -4.33
N PRO A 272 -25.61 -10.07 -5.39
CA PRO A 272 -27.07 -9.86 -5.31
C PRO A 272 -27.80 -10.73 -4.28
N ASP A 273 -27.24 -11.89 -3.93
CA ASP A 273 -27.76 -12.81 -2.91
C ASP A 273 -27.44 -12.40 -1.46
N GLY A 274 -26.86 -11.20 -1.28
CA GLY A 274 -26.49 -10.66 0.01
C GLY A 274 -25.23 -11.30 0.61
N ILE A 275 -24.48 -12.09 -0.15
CA ILE A 275 -23.15 -12.54 0.27
C ILE A 275 -22.11 -11.48 -0.10
N GLY A 276 -21.26 -11.10 0.85
CA GLY A 276 -20.17 -10.15 0.66
C GLY A 276 -18.83 -10.81 0.95
N TYR A 277 -17.78 -10.35 0.31
CA TYR A 277 -16.42 -10.73 0.68
C TYR A 277 -15.46 -9.56 0.50
N GLY A 278 -14.41 -9.50 1.31
CA GLY A 278 -13.63 -8.29 1.40
C GLY A 278 -12.38 -8.39 2.25
N PHE A 279 -11.68 -7.27 2.35
CA PHE A 279 -10.50 -7.10 3.19
C PHE A 279 -10.81 -6.06 4.26
N GLU A 280 -10.20 -6.23 5.43
CA GLU A 280 -10.31 -5.26 6.51
C GLU A 280 -8.97 -5.09 7.22
N ILE A 281 -8.70 -3.85 7.61
CA ILE A 281 -7.63 -3.48 8.53
C ILE A 281 -8.30 -2.91 9.77
N ASN A 282 -8.07 -3.54 10.92
CA ASN A 282 -8.54 -3.08 12.21
C ASN A 282 -7.36 -2.65 13.09
N HIS A 283 -7.34 -1.38 13.47
CA HIS A 283 -6.40 -0.82 14.44
C HIS A 283 -7.03 -0.91 15.83
N ALA A 284 -6.62 -1.93 16.59
CA ALA A 284 -7.00 -2.15 17.99
C ALA A 284 -5.78 -1.95 18.89
N LYS A 285 -5.97 -1.60 20.16
CA LYS A 285 -4.86 -1.35 21.09
C LYS A 285 -5.10 -2.06 22.40
N VAL A 286 -4.02 -2.41 23.08
CA VAL A 286 -4.08 -2.86 24.47
C VAL A 286 -2.88 -2.34 25.25
N TYR A 287 -3.13 -1.93 26.48
CA TYR A 287 -2.17 -1.43 27.45
C TYR A 287 -2.29 -2.30 28.69
N SER A 288 -1.20 -2.91 29.17
CA SER A 288 -1.25 -3.62 30.44
C SER A 288 -1.63 -2.64 31.54
N ASP A 289 -2.54 -3.05 32.42
CA ASP A 289 -3.01 -2.24 33.55
C ASP A 289 -2.01 -2.21 34.72
N ASP A 290 -1.20 -3.25 34.86
CA ASP A 290 -0.16 -3.36 35.90
C ASP A 290 1.14 -4.02 35.38
N PRO A 291 1.86 -3.37 34.46
CA PRO A 291 3.11 -3.93 33.91
C PRO A 291 4.21 -4.07 34.98
N ALA A 292 4.24 -3.17 35.97
CA ALA A 292 5.31 -3.08 36.95
C ALA A 292 5.31 -4.28 37.91
N SER A 293 4.16 -4.79 38.33
CA SER A 293 4.08 -5.98 39.20
C SER A 293 4.58 -7.25 38.52
N HIS A 294 4.68 -7.24 37.19
CA HIS A 294 5.17 -8.33 36.36
C HIS A 294 6.60 -8.12 35.84
N GLY A 295 7.28 -7.06 36.28
CA GLY A 295 8.68 -6.80 35.92
C GLY A 295 8.86 -6.11 34.56
N TYR A 296 7.87 -5.34 34.11
CA TYR A 296 7.98 -4.53 32.90
C TYR A 296 7.86 -3.04 33.22
N ASP A 297 8.71 -2.24 32.56
CA ASP A 297 8.53 -0.79 32.50
C ASP A 297 7.40 -0.43 31.52
N ARG A 298 7.26 -1.19 30.43
CA ARG A 298 6.15 -1.12 29.46
C ARG A 298 5.75 -2.50 28.95
N LEU A 299 4.45 -2.74 28.84
CA LEU A 299 3.88 -3.97 28.27
C LEU A 299 2.63 -3.62 27.47
N GLU A 300 2.83 -3.17 26.24
CA GLU A 300 1.77 -2.52 25.48
C GLU A 300 1.85 -2.82 23.98
N PHE A 301 0.70 -2.69 23.31
CA PHE A 301 0.56 -2.71 21.86
C PHE A 301 -0.15 -1.41 21.42
N THR A 302 0.52 -0.28 21.67
CA THR A 302 -0.04 1.09 21.71
C THR A 302 -0.37 1.67 20.35
N ASP A 303 0.54 1.57 19.41
CA ASP A 303 0.34 1.95 18.01
C ASP A 303 -0.36 0.83 17.20
N GLY A 304 -0.88 -0.15 17.94
CA GLY A 304 -1.99 -1.03 17.60
C GLY A 304 -1.57 -2.48 17.38
N LEU A 305 -2.44 -3.42 17.75
CA LEU A 305 -2.42 -4.84 17.38
C LEU A 305 -2.49 -5.08 15.87
N ASN A 306 -3.07 -4.11 15.14
CA ASN A 306 -3.22 -4.06 13.68
C ASN A 306 -3.54 -5.42 13.04
N ILE A 307 -4.83 -5.69 12.94
CA ILE A 307 -5.36 -6.97 12.46
C ILE A 307 -5.78 -6.81 10.99
N VAL A 308 -5.20 -7.63 10.11
CA VAL A 308 -5.51 -7.63 8.67
C VAL A 308 -6.23 -8.91 8.31
N THR A 309 -7.47 -8.82 7.83
CA THR A 309 -8.34 -9.99 7.59
C THR A 309 -8.93 -10.02 6.19
N VAL A 310 -9.20 -11.24 5.72
CA VAL A 310 -10.14 -11.52 4.63
C VAL A 310 -11.44 -11.97 5.26
N ASN A 311 -12.55 -11.37 4.81
CA ASN A 311 -13.85 -11.50 5.45
C ASN A 311 -14.90 -12.04 4.49
N LEU A 312 -15.80 -12.86 5.04
CA LEU A 312 -17.05 -13.27 4.44
C LEU A 312 -18.20 -12.62 5.21
N TRP A 313 -19.18 -12.10 4.49
CA TRP A 313 -20.31 -11.37 5.02
C TRP A 313 -21.62 -11.96 4.51
N LYS A 314 -22.67 -11.89 5.33
CA LYS A 314 -24.05 -12.09 4.92
C LYS A 314 -24.87 -10.88 5.38
N ARG A 315 -25.58 -10.25 4.44
CA ARG A 315 -26.63 -9.27 4.72
C ARG A 315 -27.99 -9.81 4.34
N TRP A 316 -29.02 -9.36 5.02
CA TRP A 316 -30.43 -9.70 4.75
C TRP A 316 -31.18 -8.51 4.15
N PRO A 317 -32.39 -8.71 3.60
CA PRO A 317 -33.25 -7.61 3.18
C PRO A 317 -33.49 -6.60 4.32
N ALA A 318 -33.75 -5.36 3.93
CA ALA A 318 -34.09 -4.32 4.90
C ALA A 318 -35.33 -4.73 5.71
N LEU A 319 -35.25 -4.51 7.03
CA LEU A 319 -36.38 -4.61 7.94
C LEU A 319 -37.39 -3.49 7.64
N ARG A 320 -38.60 -3.57 8.20
CA ARG A 320 -39.60 -2.49 8.08
C ARG A 320 -39.09 -1.13 8.57
N SER A 321 -38.10 -1.11 9.45
CA SER A 321 -37.42 0.10 9.93
C SER A 321 -36.41 0.69 8.94
N GLY A 322 -36.15 0.03 7.80
CA GLY A 322 -35.11 0.40 6.85
C GLY A 322 -33.71 -0.10 7.20
N LEU A 323 -33.52 -0.70 8.38
CA LEU A 323 -32.25 -1.31 8.79
C LEU A 323 -31.94 -2.57 7.97
N VAL A 324 -30.70 -2.69 7.51
CA VAL A 324 -30.16 -3.85 6.78
C VAL A 324 -29.23 -4.61 7.73
N PRO A 325 -29.70 -5.69 8.38
CA PRO A 325 -28.86 -6.45 9.29
C PRO A 325 -27.82 -7.27 8.51
N TYR A 326 -26.67 -7.49 9.14
CA TYR A 326 -25.59 -8.29 8.60
C TYR A 326 -24.77 -8.98 9.68
N VAL A 327 -24.10 -10.07 9.27
CA VAL A 327 -23.06 -10.74 10.05
C VAL A 327 -21.84 -10.97 9.17
N GLY A 328 -20.68 -11.12 9.80
CA GLY A 328 -19.45 -11.46 9.11
C GLY A 328 -18.49 -12.24 9.98
N ALA A 329 -17.60 -12.97 9.32
CA ALA A 329 -16.48 -13.64 9.95
C ALA A 329 -15.24 -13.50 9.06
N GLY A 330 -14.08 -13.47 9.68
CA GLY A 330 -12.81 -13.23 9.00
C GLY A 330 -11.65 -14.00 9.59
N LEU A 331 -10.67 -14.29 8.75
CA LEU A 331 -9.38 -14.85 9.13
C LEU A 331 -8.27 -13.96 8.58
N GLY A 332 -7.16 -13.90 9.30
CA GLY A 332 -6.13 -12.91 9.03
C GLY A 332 -4.86 -13.13 9.83
N VAL A 333 -4.09 -12.05 9.93
CA VAL A 333 -2.84 -11.98 10.68
C VAL A 333 -2.82 -10.74 11.57
N ALA A 334 -2.09 -10.84 12.68
CA ALA A 334 -1.80 -9.73 13.57
C ALA A 334 -0.41 -9.16 13.25
N VAL A 335 -0.34 -7.84 13.10
CA VAL A 335 0.90 -7.10 12.87
C VAL A 335 1.04 -6.02 13.92
N PRO A 336 1.14 -6.38 15.22
CA PRO A 336 1.16 -5.39 16.29
C PRO A 336 2.38 -4.48 16.20
N HIS A 337 2.21 -3.21 16.56
CA HIS A 337 3.30 -2.36 17.00
C HIS A 337 3.63 -2.74 18.45
N VAL A 338 4.78 -3.39 18.63
CA VAL A 338 5.27 -3.82 19.94
C VAL A 338 5.80 -2.60 20.68
N ASP A 339 5.40 -2.41 21.94
CA ASP A 339 5.99 -1.44 22.86
C ASP A 339 6.19 -2.15 24.21
N ILE A 340 7.25 -2.96 24.29
CA ILE A 340 7.52 -3.86 25.41
C ILE A 340 8.93 -3.62 25.92
N GLN A 341 9.05 -3.36 27.22
CA GLN A 341 10.31 -3.13 27.90
C GLN A 341 10.31 -3.86 29.25
N PRO A 342 10.99 -5.01 29.38
CA PRO A 342 11.29 -5.58 30.68
C PRO A 342 12.14 -4.63 31.52
N ALA A 343 11.93 -4.63 32.84
CA ALA A 343 12.55 -3.68 33.76
C ALA A 343 14.09 -3.77 33.70
N GLY A 344 14.74 -2.67 33.32
CA GLY A 344 16.20 -2.60 33.20
C GLY A 344 16.78 -3.31 31.96
N GLU A 345 15.95 -3.79 31.03
CA GLU A 345 16.38 -4.43 29.79
C GLU A 345 16.12 -3.55 28.55
N ALA A 346 16.51 -4.08 27.37
CA ALA A 346 16.32 -3.39 26.09
C ALA A 346 14.83 -3.23 25.74
N HIS A 347 14.48 -2.05 25.24
CA HIS A 347 13.15 -1.71 24.79
C HIS A 347 12.88 -2.27 23.39
N THR A 348 11.90 -3.16 23.27
CA THR A 348 11.42 -3.69 21.99
C THR A 348 10.34 -2.78 21.45
N PHE A 349 10.63 -2.08 20.35
CA PHE A 349 9.74 -1.08 19.78
C PHE A 349 9.58 -1.22 18.26
N GLY A 350 8.35 -1.44 17.81
CA GLY A 350 7.97 -1.40 16.39
C GLY A 350 7.12 -2.59 15.93
N TYR A 351 6.65 -2.51 14.69
CA TYR A 351 5.80 -3.55 14.12
C TYR A 351 6.49 -4.91 13.92
N GLN A 352 5.79 -5.98 14.29
CA GLN A 352 6.16 -7.37 14.02
C GLN A 352 4.97 -8.17 13.47
N LEU A 353 5.20 -9.13 12.57
CA LEU A 353 4.17 -10.11 12.20
C LEU A 353 4.16 -11.23 13.23
N THR A 354 3.18 -11.23 14.13
CA THR A 354 3.25 -12.06 15.35
C THR A 354 2.43 -13.34 15.30
N GLY A 355 1.44 -13.44 14.41
CA GLY A 355 0.65 -14.66 14.30
C GLY A 355 -0.72 -14.52 13.63
N PRO A 356 -1.52 -15.60 13.66
CA PRO A 356 -2.86 -15.62 13.07
C PRO A 356 -3.86 -14.79 13.87
N ALA A 357 -4.91 -14.34 13.18
CA ALA A 357 -6.04 -13.64 13.76
C ALA A 357 -7.36 -14.10 13.15
N ALA A 358 -8.44 -13.93 13.91
CA ALA A 358 -9.81 -14.19 13.48
C ALA A 358 -10.74 -13.11 14.02
N GLN A 359 -11.83 -12.82 13.30
CA GLN A 359 -12.87 -11.92 13.77
C GLN A 359 -14.28 -12.41 13.48
N ILE A 360 -15.22 -11.97 14.30
CA ILE A 360 -16.66 -12.11 14.11
C ILE A 360 -17.33 -10.75 14.30
N VAL A 361 -18.36 -10.49 13.50
CA VAL A 361 -19.05 -9.20 13.46
C VAL A 361 -20.54 -9.42 13.30
N ALA A 362 -21.34 -8.65 14.02
CA ALA A 362 -22.79 -8.55 13.83
C ALA A 362 -23.20 -7.07 13.89
N GLY A 363 -24.04 -6.64 12.96
CA GLY A 363 -24.44 -5.23 12.89
C GLY A 363 -25.64 -4.98 12.00
N ALA A 364 -25.95 -3.70 11.83
CA ALA A 364 -26.96 -3.24 10.89
C ALA A 364 -26.52 -1.93 10.25
N SER A 365 -26.84 -1.75 8.96
CA SER A 365 -26.67 -0.49 8.25
C SER A 365 -28.00 0.18 7.96
N TYR A 366 -28.00 1.50 7.85
CA TYR A 366 -29.14 2.30 7.46
C TYR A 366 -28.77 3.17 6.25
N PRO A 367 -29.47 3.04 5.11
CA PRO A 367 -29.19 3.82 3.92
C PRO A 367 -29.45 5.31 4.15
N LEU A 368 -28.52 6.14 3.67
CA LEU A 368 -28.63 7.59 3.65
C LEU A 368 -28.85 8.06 2.20
N ALA A 369 -28.81 9.39 1.98
CA ALA A 369 -28.92 9.94 0.64
C ALA A 369 -27.72 9.57 -0.26
N GLY A 370 -28.00 9.32 -1.54
CA GLY A 370 -26.99 8.99 -2.53
C GLY A 370 -26.34 7.63 -2.28
N ASN A 371 -25.01 7.59 -2.27
CA ASN A 371 -24.21 6.37 -2.16
C ASN A 371 -23.75 6.07 -0.71
N TRP A 372 -24.34 6.74 0.27
CA TRP A 372 -23.90 6.65 1.66
C TRP A 372 -24.84 5.79 2.50
N SER A 373 -24.30 5.07 3.47
CA SER A 373 -25.07 4.49 4.58
C SER A 373 -24.29 4.60 5.89
N LEU A 374 -25.01 4.72 7.01
CA LEU A 374 -24.41 4.59 8.34
C LEU A 374 -24.51 3.13 8.79
N PHE A 375 -23.66 2.71 9.72
CA PHE A 375 -23.82 1.42 10.38
C PHE A 375 -23.38 1.45 11.83
N GLY A 376 -23.94 0.52 12.59
CA GLY A 376 -23.48 0.14 13.92
C GLY A 376 -23.20 -1.36 13.96
N GLU A 377 -22.10 -1.77 14.59
CA GLU A 377 -21.74 -3.19 14.73
C GLU A 377 -21.08 -3.49 16.07
N VAL A 378 -21.27 -4.72 16.54
CA VAL A 378 -20.44 -5.35 17.57
C VAL A 378 -19.41 -6.24 16.91
N LYS A 379 -18.19 -6.23 17.45
CA LYS A 379 -17.04 -6.95 16.90
C LYS A 379 -16.31 -7.70 18.00
N GLY A 380 -15.96 -8.94 17.72
CA GLY A 380 -15.01 -9.72 18.51
C GLY A 380 -13.83 -10.13 17.65
N THR A 381 -12.62 -9.96 18.15
CA THR A 381 -11.38 -10.33 17.46
C THR A 381 -10.51 -11.15 18.38
N TRP A 382 -9.95 -12.25 17.86
CA TRP A 382 -8.94 -13.06 18.52
C TRP A 382 -7.64 -13.00 17.72
N SER A 383 -6.51 -12.87 18.40
CA SER A 383 -5.19 -12.91 17.77
C SER A 383 -4.17 -13.60 18.66
N ARG A 384 -3.30 -14.40 18.04
CA ARG A 384 -2.14 -15.01 18.69
C ARG A 384 -0.89 -14.21 18.36
N HIS A 385 -0.09 -13.95 19.39
CA HIS A 385 1.12 -13.17 19.29
C HIS A 385 2.32 -13.99 19.76
N ARG A 386 3.33 -14.07 18.89
CA ARG A 386 4.68 -14.46 19.21
C ARG A 386 5.57 -13.27 18.85
N VAL A 387 6.09 -12.59 19.87
CA VAL A 387 6.88 -11.37 19.77
C VAL A 387 8.33 -11.71 20.06
N ASP A 388 9.23 -11.34 19.16
CA ASP A 388 10.68 -11.44 19.41
C ASP A 388 11.12 -10.18 20.18
N LEU A 389 11.76 -10.37 21.34
CA LEU A 389 12.20 -9.26 22.20
C LEU A 389 13.65 -8.88 21.90
N ASP A 390 13.94 -7.57 21.87
CA ASP A 390 15.29 -7.03 21.70
C ASP A 390 16.20 -7.32 22.90
N SER A 391 15.62 -7.58 24.08
CA SER A 391 16.36 -8.08 25.25
C SER A 391 16.73 -9.57 25.14
N GLY A 392 16.23 -10.25 24.10
CA GLY A 392 16.39 -11.68 23.87
C GLY A 392 15.18 -12.49 24.33
N GLY A 393 14.96 -13.62 23.66
CA GLY A 393 13.81 -14.48 23.95
C GLY A 393 12.55 -14.11 23.16
N VAL A 394 11.43 -14.69 23.57
CA VAL A 394 10.15 -14.61 22.85
C VAL A 394 9.03 -14.47 23.87
N LEU A 395 8.20 -13.44 23.70
CA LEU A 395 6.95 -13.27 24.44
C LEU A 395 5.78 -13.87 23.65
N ARG A 396 4.94 -14.65 24.33
CA ARG A 396 3.73 -15.24 23.77
C ARG A 396 2.49 -14.76 24.51
N THR A 397 1.44 -14.43 23.76
CA THR A 397 0.12 -14.11 24.31
C THR A 397 -0.98 -14.36 23.28
N GLU A 398 -2.19 -14.61 23.77
CA GLU A 398 -3.40 -14.60 22.96
C GLU A 398 -4.31 -13.49 23.44
N ILE A 399 -4.65 -12.56 22.55
CA ILE A 399 -5.42 -11.38 22.88
C ILE A 399 -6.79 -11.49 22.23
N THR A 400 -7.83 -11.28 23.04
CA THR A 400 -9.21 -11.17 22.57
C THR A 400 -9.71 -9.75 22.80
N THR A 401 -10.06 -9.04 21.73
CA THR A 401 -10.66 -7.70 21.81
C THR A 401 -12.14 -7.75 21.46
N HIS A 402 -12.89 -6.82 22.05
CA HIS A 402 -14.30 -6.61 21.75
C HIS A 402 -14.58 -5.13 21.53
N ALA A 403 -15.45 -4.80 20.58
CA ALA A 403 -15.74 -3.41 20.27
C ALA A 403 -17.20 -3.17 19.87
N VAL A 404 -17.70 -1.97 20.19
CA VAL A 404 -18.93 -1.40 19.64
C VAL A 404 -18.54 -0.27 18.70
N ASN A 405 -18.87 -0.43 17.42
CA ASN A 405 -18.40 0.41 16.34
C ASN A 405 -19.54 1.16 15.67
N PHE A 406 -19.24 2.38 15.24
CA PHE A 406 -20.08 3.18 14.37
C PHE A 406 -19.26 3.64 13.17
N GLY A 407 -19.88 3.63 11.99
CA GLY A 407 -19.15 3.93 10.77
C GLY A 407 -20.02 4.39 9.60
N LEU A 408 -19.31 4.72 8.53
CA LEU A 408 -19.88 5.13 7.26
C LEU A 408 -19.46 4.15 6.17
N ASN A 409 -20.41 3.82 5.32
CA ASN A 409 -20.22 3.08 4.10
C ASN A 409 -20.40 4.01 2.90
N TRP A 410 -19.52 3.89 1.92
CA TRP A 410 -19.65 4.53 0.62
C TRP A 410 -19.67 3.46 -0.48
N GLN A 411 -20.74 3.49 -1.29
CA GLN A 411 -20.98 2.58 -2.40
C GLN A 411 -20.48 3.18 -3.73
N PHE A 412 -19.81 2.39 -4.58
CA PHE A 412 -19.31 2.84 -5.88
C PHE A 412 -19.27 1.76 -6.96
#